data_AF-A0A973XBG4-F1
#
_entry.id   AF-A0A973XBG4-F1
#
_cell.length_a   1.000
_cell.length_b   1.000
_cell.length_c   1.000
_cell.angle_alpha   90.00
_cell.angle_beta   90.00
_cell.angle_gamma   90.00
#
_symmetry.space_group_name_H-M   'P 1'
#
loop_
_entity.id
_entity.type
_entity.pdbx_description
1 polymer ?
#
loop_
_entity_poly.entity_id
_entity_poly.type
_entity_poly.pdbx_seq_one_letter_code
_entity_poly.pdbx_strand_id
1 'polypeptide(L)'
;MTKKIVYTNEPMGDVEVVADFLPSPAELAYREDGIKVTLSLSKSSVDFFKAEAAKHQTQYQRMIRRLLDTYAQRHAPVVGAGKRKRAAT
;
A
#
# COMPACT_ATOMS: atom_id res chain seq x y z
N MET A 1 2.73 -13.90 -36.58
CA MET A 1 2.57 -15.37 -36.53
C MET A 1 2.50 -15.81 -35.08
N THR A 2 1.32 -16.18 -34.58
CA THR A 2 1.13 -16.70 -33.22
C THR A 2 1.31 -18.21 -33.23
N LYS A 3 2.48 -18.69 -32.78
CA LYS A 3 2.68 -20.14 -32.55
C LYS A 3 1.78 -20.57 -31.39
N LYS A 4 0.89 -21.52 -31.65
CA LYS A 4 -0.02 -22.09 -30.66
C LYS A 4 0.81 -22.97 -29.71
N ILE A 5 0.86 -22.62 -28.42
CA ILE A 5 1.53 -23.44 -27.41
C ILE A 5 0.67 -24.69 -27.21
N VAL A 6 1.26 -25.86 -27.49
CA VAL A 6 0.63 -27.17 -27.27
C VAL A 6 1.29 -27.76 -26.03
N TYR A 7 0.51 -27.90 -24.96
CA TYR A 7 0.97 -28.49 -23.72
C TYR A 7 0.85 -30.01 -23.78
N THR A 8 1.89 -30.70 -23.34
CA THR A 8 1.92 -32.16 -23.16
C THR A 8 1.83 -32.46 -21.67
N ASN A 9 1.05 -33.49 -21.30
CA ASN A 9 0.88 -33.92 -19.91
C ASN A 9 2.14 -34.68 -19.45
N GLU A 10 3.17 -33.94 -19.07
CA GLU A 10 4.39 -34.48 -18.48
C GLU A 10 4.16 -34.90 -17.02
N PRO A 11 4.87 -35.92 -16.52
CA PRO A 11 4.75 -36.35 -15.14
C PRO A 11 5.18 -35.22 -14.21
N MET A 12 4.26 -34.79 -13.33
CA MET A 12 4.56 -33.87 -12.24
C MET A 12 5.56 -34.57 -11.30
N GLY A 13 6.68 -33.90 -10.98
CA GLY A 13 7.68 -34.42 -10.04
C GLY A 13 7.16 -34.46 -8.60
N ASP A 14 8.06 -34.44 -7.62
CA ASP A 14 7.67 -34.41 -6.21
C ASP A 14 6.91 -33.12 -5.88
N VAL A 15 5.62 -33.25 -5.58
CA VAL A 15 4.73 -32.11 -5.30
C VAL A 15 4.59 -31.97 -3.78
N GLU A 16 5.03 -30.85 -3.21
CA GLU A 16 4.74 -30.52 -1.82
C GLU A 16 3.43 -29.73 -1.72
N VAL A 17 2.54 -30.16 -0.82
CA VAL A 17 1.28 -29.45 -0.54
C VAL A 17 1.58 -28.25 0.36
N VAL A 18 1.59 -27.07 -0.23
CA VAL A 18 1.73 -25.81 0.52
C VAL A 18 0.36 -25.41 1.06
N ALA A 19 0.28 -25.15 2.37
CA ALA A 19 -0.93 -24.59 2.97
C ALA A 19 -1.24 -23.22 2.39
N ASP A 20 -2.51 -22.91 2.12
CA ASP A 20 -2.92 -21.63 1.54
C ASP A 20 -2.53 -20.49 2.49
N PHE A 21 -1.49 -19.73 2.12
CA PHE A 21 -0.90 -18.65 2.92
C PHE A 21 -1.34 -17.28 2.42
N LEU A 22 -2.16 -17.23 1.37
CA LEU A 22 -2.61 -15.96 0.82
C LEU A 22 -3.68 -15.38 1.74
N PRO A 23 -3.48 -14.14 2.25
CA PRO A 23 -4.54 -13.44 2.94
C PRO A 23 -5.73 -13.27 1.98
N SER A 24 -6.93 -13.26 2.53
CA SER A 24 -8.14 -13.14 1.72
C SER A 24 -8.06 -11.87 0.84
N PRO A 25 -8.70 -11.86 -0.35
CA PRO A 25 -8.69 -10.68 -1.22
C PRO A 25 -9.13 -9.38 -0.53
N ALA A 26 -9.97 -9.47 0.50
CA ALA A 26 -10.39 -8.35 1.33
C ALA A 26 -9.27 -7.82 2.24
N GLU A 27 -8.45 -8.70 2.80
CA GLU A 27 -7.28 -8.34 3.61
C GLU A 27 -6.12 -7.81 2.75
N LEU A 28 -6.00 -8.28 1.50
CA LEU A 28 -5.10 -7.72 0.49
C LEU A 28 -5.51 -6.29 0.07
N ALA A 29 -6.80 -6.02 0.04
CA ALA A 29 -7.36 -4.73 -0.32
C ALA A 29 -7.44 -3.76 0.87
N TYR A 30 -6.31 -3.55 1.57
CA TYR A 30 -6.22 -2.57 2.66
C TYR A 30 -6.65 -1.17 2.17
N ARG A 31 -7.79 -0.69 2.66
CA ARG A 31 -8.29 0.67 2.41
C ARG A 31 -7.91 1.53 3.60
N GLU A 32 -7.09 2.56 3.37
CA GLU A 32 -6.81 3.58 4.39
C GLU A 32 -8.10 4.32 4.76
N ASP A 33 -8.46 4.35 6.04
CA ASP A 33 -9.58 5.14 6.59
C ASP A 33 -9.27 6.64 6.46
N GLY A 34 -9.66 7.22 5.32
CA GLY A 34 -9.39 8.62 5.01
C GLY A 34 -10.48 9.57 5.53
N ILE A 35 -10.13 10.48 6.44
CA ILE A 35 -10.98 11.62 6.80
C ILE A 35 -10.84 12.71 5.73
N LYS A 36 -11.96 13.12 5.13
CA LYS A 36 -11.98 14.20 4.14
C LYS A 36 -11.90 15.55 4.85
N VAL A 37 -10.88 16.33 4.53
CA VAL A 37 -10.70 17.71 4.99
C VAL A 37 -10.58 18.65 3.79
N THR A 38 -11.03 19.90 3.95
CA THR A 38 -10.82 20.97 2.96
C THR A 38 -9.69 21.87 3.45
N LEU A 39 -8.62 21.97 2.66
CA LEU A 39 -7.44 22.78 2.95
C LEU A 39 -7.09 23.63 1.73
N SER A 40 -6.80 24.91 1.94
CA SER A 40 -6.27 25.79 0.90
C SER A 40 -4.76 25.58 0.75
N LEU A 41 -4.32 25.19 -0.46
CA LEU A 41 -2.91 25.07 -0.82
C LEU A 41 -2.52 26.19 -1.79
N SER A 42 -1.24 26.56 -1.79
CA SER A 42 -0.72 27.52 -2.77
C SER A 42 -0.75 26.92 -4.19
N LYS A 43 -0.91 27.79 -5.19
CA LYS A 43 -0.91 27.37 -6.60
C LYS A 43 0.40 26.68 -6.98
N SER A 44 1.54 27.24 -6.55
CA SER A 44 2.87 26.69 -6.84
C SER A 44 3.05 25.27 -6.29
N SER A 45 2.56 24.99 -5.07
CA SER A 45 2.63 23.64 -4.49
C SER A 45 1.78 22.65 -5.29
N VAL A 46 0.56 23.04 -5.68
CA VAL A 46 -0.33 22.16 -6.47
C VAL A 46 0.28 21.86 -7.84
N ASP A 47 0.85 22.86 -8.51
CA ASP A 47 1.46 22.69 -9.83
C ASP A 47 2.69 21.76 -9.76
N PHE A 48 3.50 21.87 -8.71
CA PHE A 48 4.61 20.94 -8.45
C PHE A 48 4.12 19.48 -8.34
N PHE A 49 3.11 19.21 -7.51
CA PHE A 49 2.61 17.85 -7.32
C PHE A 49 1.93 17.30 -8.58
N LYS A 50 1.27 18.14 -9.38
CA LYS A 50 0.71 17.72 -10.68
C LYS A 50 1.81 17.28 -11.65
N ALA A 51 2.89 18.05 -11.73
CA ALA A 51 4.02 17.73 -12.61
C ALA A 51 4.70 16.41 -12.21
N GLU A 52 4.93 16.20 -10.92
CA GLU A 52 5.51 14.93 -10.43
C GLU A 52 4.54 13.75 -10.59
N ALA A 53 3.27 13.93 -10.29
CA ALA A 53 2.27 12.87 -10.43
C ALA A 53 2.14 12.35 -11.86
N ALA A 54 2.29 13.23 -12.86
CA ALA A 54 2.31 12.86 -14.27
C ALA A 54 3.51 11.98 -14.63
N LYS A 55 4.69 12.23 -14.04
CA LYS A 55 5.90 11.42 -14.27
C LYS A 55 5.78 10.02 -13.66
N HIS A 56 5.19 9.93 -12.46
CA HIS A 56 5.09 8.68 -11.70
C HIS A 56 3.76 7.92 -11.90
N GLN A 57 2.94 8.35 -12.88
CA GLN A 57 1.64 7.75 -13.21
C GLN A 57 0.74 7.55 -11.97
N THR A 58 0.67 8.57 -11.12
CA THR A 58 -0.09 8.52 -9.87
C THR A 58 -1.01 9.74 -9.73
N GLN A 59 -1.84 9.74 -8.71
CA GLN A 59 -2.69 10.89 -8.37
C GLN A 59 -1.91 11.86 -7.48
N TYR A 60 -1.91 13.15 -7.82
CA TYR A 60 -1.19 14.18 -7.05
C TYR A 60 -1.69 14.24 -5.58
N GLN A 61 -2.96 13.93 -5.34
CA GLN A 61 -3.53 13.84 -3.99
C GLN A 61 -2.84 12.78 -3.14
N ARG A 62 -2.40 11.66 -3.74
CA ARG A 62 -1.69 10.58 -3.05
C ARG A 62 -0.33 11.06 -2.56
N MET A 63 0.36 11.87 -3.36
CA MET A 63 1.64 12.47 -2.98
C MET A 63 1.47 13.45 -1.81
N ILE A 64 0.44 14.30 -1.86
CA ILE A 64 0.12 15.25 -0.78
C ILE A 64 -0.20 14.50 0.52
N ARG A 65 -1.04 13.44 0.44
CA ARG A 65 -1.37 12.62 1.63
C ARG A 65 -0.12 12.02 2.26
N ARG A 66 0.75 11.38 1.46
CA ARG A 66 1.99 10.78 1.95
C ARG A 66 2.94 11.79 2.60
N LEU A 67 3.02 13.00 2.05
CA LEU A 67 3.81 14.07 2.65
C LEU A 67 3.26 14.46 4.04
N LEU A 68 1.95 14.64 4.16
CA LEU A 68 1.30 14.97 5.43
C LEU A 68 1.47 13.85 6.46
N ASP A 69 1.28 12.60 6.05
CA ASP A 69 1.47 11.43 6.93
C ASP A 69 2.91 11.37 7.45
N THR A 70 3.91 11.55 6.57
CA THR A 70 5.33 11.51 6.93
C THR A 70 5.70 12.65 7.88
N TYR A 71 5.18 13.86 7.61
CA TYR A 71 5.39 15.00 8.49
C TYR A 71 4.78 14.76 9.88
N ALA A 72 3.53 14.29 9.93
CA ALA A 72 2.85 13.97 11.18
C ALA A 72 3.61 12.88 11.95
N GLN A 73 4.05 11.80 11.31
CA GLN A 73 4.82 10.73 11.97
C GLN A 73 6.13 11.25 12.58
N ARG A 74 6.81 12.17 11.89
CA ARG A 74 8.09 12.72 12.36
C ARG A 74 7.95 13.69 13.53
N HIS A 75 6.84 14.41 13.60
CA HIS A 75 6.61 15.47 14.58
C HIS A 75 5.58 15.10 15.65
N ALA A 76 4.86 14.00 15.48
CA ALA A 76 3.98 13.49 16.52
C ALA A 76 4.86 13.08 17.72
N PRO A 77 4.49 13.50 18.95
CA PRO A 77 5.06 12.90 20.13
C PRO A 77 4.81 11.39 20.07
N VAL A 78 5.78 10.58 20.50
CA VAL A 78 5.64 9.12 20.56
C VAL A 78 4.56 8.77 21.59
N VAL A 79 3.30 8.81 21.18
CA VAL A 79 2.18 8.39 22.03
C VAL A 79 2.06 6.88 21.87
N GLY A 80 2.67 6.15 22.82
CA GLY A 80 2.19 4.82 23.19
C GLY A 80 3.01 3.63 22.71
N ALA A 81 4.24 3.48 23.18
CA ALA A 81 4.74 2.16 23.58
C ALA A 81 3.98 1.70 24.86
N GLY A 82 2.68 1.50 24.75
CA GLY A 82 1.78 1.18 25.86
C GLY A 82 1.68 -0.32 26.09
N LYS A 83 2.49 -0.83 27.02
CA LYS A 83 2.29 -2.05 27.85
C LYS A 83 1.50 -3.20 27.19
N ARG A 84 2.18 -4.09 26.48
CA ARG A 84 1.78 -5.51 26.47
C ARG A 84 2.01 -6.06 27.88
N LYS A 85 0.98 -6.02 28.72
CA LYS A 85 0.93 -6.80 29.97
C LYS A 85 1.22 -8.26 29.60
N ARG A 86 2.37 -8.78 30.04
CA ARG A 86 2.58 -10.22 30.12
C ARG A 86 1.65 -10.73 31.21
N ALA A 87 0.51 -11.29 30.82
CA ALA A 87 -0.26 -12.15 31.70
C ALA A 87 0.43 -13.53 31.64
N ALA A 88 1.18 -13.84 32.69
CA ALA A 88 1.59 -15.19 33.02
C ALA A 88 0.82 -15.57 34.28
N THR A 89 -0.10 -16.52 34.18
CA THR A 89 -0.56 -17.40 35.26
C THR A 89 -1.03 -18.68 34.59
#